data_AF-M0II56-F1
#
_entry.id   AF-M0II56-F1
#
_cell.length_a   1.000
_cell.length_b   1.000
_cell.length_c   1.000
_cell.angle_alpha   90.00
_cell.angle_beta   90.00
_cell.angle_gamma   90.00
#
_symmetry.space_group_name_H-M   'P 1'
#
loop_
_entity.id
_entity.type
_entity.pdbx_description
1 polymer ?
#
loop_
_entity_poly.entity_id
_entity_poly.type
_entity_poly.pdbx_seq_one_letter_code
_entity_poly.pdbx_strand_id
1 'polypeptide(L)' 'MSVVKATCERRGGRRVVYTGVDDDGELRDCAACGCEVAVDPRCDEVLHVETE' A
#
# COMPACT_ATOMS: atom_id res chain seq x y z
N MET A 1 12.06 -7.09 6.25
CA MET A 1 11.69 -6.81 4.84
C MET A 1 10.60 -7.78 4.43
N SER A 2 9.39 -7.24 4.40
CA SER A 2 8.16 -8.02 4.23
C SER A 2 7.53 -7.74 2.85
N VAL A 3 6.61 -8.61 2.44
CA VAL A 3 5.88 -8.49 1.18
C VAL A 3 4.41 -8.37 1.48
N VAL A 4 3.79 -7.26 1.09
CA VAL A 4 2.38 -6.95 1.32
C VAL A 4 1.66 -6.92 -0.02
N LYS A 5 0.49 -7.55 -0.10
CA LYS A 5 -0.32 -7.59 -1.32
C LYS A 5 -1.64 -6.90 -1.05
N ALA A 6 -1.91 -5.85 -1.80
CA ALA A 6 -3.17 -5.12 -1.67
C ALA A 6 -3.85 -4.93 -3.00
N THR A 7 -5.13 -4.58 -2.94
CA THR A 7 -5.93 -4.25 -4.11
C THR A 7 -6.32 -2.78 -4.03
N CYS A 8 -5.87 -1.98 -5.01
CA CYS A 8 -6.25 -0.59 -5.08
C CYS A 8 -7.66 -0.46 -5.68
N GLU A 9 -8.63 -0.10 -4.84
CA GLU A 9 -10.03 0.00 -5.24
C GLU A 9 -10.32 1.26 -6.09
N ARG A 10 -9.55 2.34 -5.91
CA ARG A 10 -9.72 3.61 -6.66
C ARG A 10 -9.61 3.48 -8.18
N ARG A 11 -8.88 2.48 -8.69
CA ARG A 11 -8.63 2.25 -10.13
C ARG A 11 -9.24 0.92 -10.62
N GLY A 12 -10.40 0.54 -10.08
CA GLY A 12 -11.12 -0.66 -10.53
C GLY A 12 -10.53 -1.97 -10.01
N GLY A 13 -9.98 -1.96 -8.80
CA GLY A 13 -9.51 -3.17 -8.12
C GLY A 13 -8.19 -3.73 -8.67
N ARG A 14 -7.24 -2.86 -9.01
CA ARG A 14 -5.93 -3.32 -9.51
C ARG A 14 -5.08 -3.86 -8.36
N ARG A 15 -4.57 -5.08 -8.50
CA ARG A 15 -3.63 -5.68 -7.54
C ARG A 15 -2.28 -4.95 -7.58
N VAL A 16 -1.77 -4.61 -6.40
CA VAL A 16 -0.48 -3.97 -6.17
C VAL A 16 0.29 -4.83 -5.16
N VAL A 17 1.59 -4.97 -5.38
CA VAL A 17 2.48 -5.73 -4.50
C VAL A 17 3.58 -4.79 -4.02
N TYR A 18 3.70 -4.66 -2.71
CA TYR A 18 4.74 -3.89 -2.04
C TYR A 18 5.79 -4.87 -1.51
N THR A 19 7.04 -4.68 -1.94
CA THR A 19 8.17 -5.54 -1.58
C THR A 19 9.23 -4.74 -0.86
N GLY A 20 9.90 -5.36 0.10
CA GLY A 20 10.92 -4.69 0.89
C GLY A 20 10.32 -3.62 1.81
N VAL A 21 9.11 -3.89 2.31
CA VAL A 21 8.42 -3.02 3.25
C VAL A 21 9.08 -3.18 4.62
N ASP A 22 9.33 -2.07 5.30
CA ASP A 22 9.80 -2.08 6.68
C ASP A 22 8.77 -2.70 7.62
N ASP A 23 9.22 -3.48 8.60
CA ASP A 23 8.35 -4.19 9.52
C ASP A 23 7.62 -3.24 10.51
N ASP A 24 7.99 -1.96 10.57
CA ASP A 24 7.23 -0.91 11.27
C ASP A 24 6.17 -0.22 10.41
N GLY A 25 6.09 -0.56 9.12
CA GLY A 25 5.24 0.10 8.14
C GLY A 25 5.89 1.35 7.53
N GLU A 26 5.49 1.71 6.32
CA GLU A 26 6.02 2.88 5.61
C GLU A 26 5.00 3.50 4.64
N LEU A 27 5.25 4.76 4.30
CA LEU A 27 4.50 5.46 3.25
C LEU A 27 5.11 5.15 1.89
N ARG A 28 4.25 4.78 0.94
CA ARG A 28 4.60 4.42 -0.44
C ARG A 28 3.62 5.04 -1.40
N ASP A 29 4.05 5.26 -2.64
CA ASP A 29 3.13 5.57 -3.71
C ASP A 29 2.47 4.31 -4.27
N CYS A 30 1.15 4.34 -4.38
CA CYS A 30 0.40 3.27 -5.01
C CYS A 30 0.65 3.23 -6.51
N ALA A 31 1.28 2.16 -7.01
CA ALA A 31 1.56 2.00 -8.45
C ALA A 31 0.30 1.91 -9.35
N ALA A 32 -0.91 1.80 -8.77
CA ALA A 32 -2.16 1.76 -9.52
C ALA A 32 -2.80 3.13 -9.71
N CYS A 33 -2.88 3.96 -8.66
CA CYS A 33 -3.55 5.26 -8.69
C CYS A 33 -2.59 6.45 -8.58
N GLY A 34 -1.35 6.24 -8.14
CA GLY A 34 -0.36 7.30 -7.91
C GLY A 34 -0.62 8.12 -6.64
N CYS A 35 -1.53 7.68 -5.77
CA CYS A 35 -1.76 8.29 -4.47
C CYS A 35 -0.83 7.69 -3.42
N GLU A 36 -0.56 8.47 -2.37
CA GLU A 36 0.15 8.00 -1.19
C GLU A 36 -0.69 6.96 -0.44
N VAL A 37 -0.03 5.89 -0.02
CA VAL A 37 -0.60 4.82 0.79
C VAL A 37 0.31 4.50 1.96
N ALA A 38 -0.29 4.20 3.10
CA ALA A 38 0.40 3.57 4.22
C ALA A 38 0.34 2.05 4.05
N VAL A 39 1.50 1.39 4.09
CA VAL A 39 1.63 -0.06 3.95
C VAL A 39 2.08 -0.64 5.29
N ASP A 40 1.25 -1.50 5.88
CA ASP A 40 1.53 -2.17 7.15
C ASP A 40 1.68 -3.68 6.93
N PRO A 41 2.91 -4.23 7.03
CA PRO A 41 3.13 -5.67 6.85
C PRO A 41 2.74 -6.52 8.06
N ARG A 42 2.53 -5.94 9.24
CA ARG A 42 2.09 -6.70 10.42
C ARG A 42 0.62 -7.05 10.32
N CYS A 43 -0.18 -6.15 9.75
CA CYS A 43 -1.60 -6.33 9.50
C CYS A 43 -1.91 -6.84 8.08
N ASP A 44 -0.92 -6.93 7.20
CA ASP A 44 -1.08 -7.18 5.75
C ASP A 44 -2.08 -6.21 5.10
N GLU A 45 -2.06 -4.95 5.54
CA GLU A 45 -3.05 -3.93 5.17
C GLU A 45 -2.39 -2.76 4.44
N VAL A 46 -3.15 -2.16 3.51
CA VAL A 46 -2.73 -0.96 2.76
C VAL A 46 -3.86 0.05 2.73
N LEU A 47 -3.61 1.23 3.26
CA LEU A 47 -4.59 2.31 3.41
C LEU A 47 -4.19 3.51 2.56
N HIS A 48 -5.13 4.13 1.87
CA HIS A 48 -4.86 5.38 1.15
C HIS A 48 -4.81 6.53 2.14
N VAL A 49 -3.74 7.32 2.09
CA VAL A 49 -3.62 8.53 2.89
C VAL A 49 -4.39 9.63 2.18
N GLU A 50 -5.43 10.14 2.83
CA GLU A 50 -6.16 11.31 2.35
C GLU A 50 -5.58 12.51 3.09
N THR A 51 -4.81 13.35 2.38
CA THR A 51 -4.45 14.67 2.90
C THR A 51 -5.70 15.54 2.82
N GLU A 52 -6.19 15.99 3.98
CA GLU A 52 -7.31 16.93 4.13
C GLU A 52 -7.00 18.32 3.56
#